data_AF-A0A1D8B3A9-F1
#
_entry.id   AF-A0A1D8B3A9-F1
#
_cell.length_a   1.000
_cell.length_b   1.000
_cell.length_c   1.000
_cell.angle_alpha   90.00
_cell.angle_beta   90.00
_cell.angle_gamma   90.00
#
_symmetry.space_group_name_H-M   'P 1'
#
loop_
_entity.id
_entity.type
_entity.pdbx_description
1 polymer ?
#
loop_
_entity_poly.entity_id
_entity_poly.type
_entity_poly.pdbx_seq_one_letter_code
_entity_poly.pdbx_strand_id
1 'polypeptide(L)'
;MPPAKTHRMDLRVTERQNLLIRQAAALTDRSVSDFVLTSATLEAQRALADQRVFPVSEDQFAHFQEIVDRPVTDMPKLRKLLNRPSPFGKHYAIGSA
;
A
#
# COMPACT_ATOMS: atom_id res chain seq x y z
N MET A 1 -17.63 3.29 -13.03
CA MET A 1 -17.44 4.75 -12.93
C MET A 1 -16.53 5.00 -11.72
N PRO A 2 -15.43 5.77 -11.85
CA PRO A 2 -14.58 6.08 -10.70
C PRO A 2 -15.38 6.85 -9.64
N PRO A 3 -15.06 6.69 -8.34
CA PRO A 3 -15.77 7.37 -7.26
C PRO A 3 -15.66 8.89 -7.39
N ALA A 4 -16.72 9.60 -7.00
CA ALA A 4 -16.75 11.06 -7.05
C ALA A 4 -15.75 11.67 -6.06
N LYS A 5 -15.00 12.69 -6.49
CA LYS A 5 -14.05 13.45 -5.65
C LYS A 5 -14.82 14.41 -4.75
N THR A 6 -15.20 13.98 -3.55
CA THR A 6 -16.08 14.73 -2.62
C THR A 6 -15.34 15.61 -1.62
N HIS A 7 -14.03 15.46 -1.48
CA HIS A 7 -13.22 16.17 -0.48
C HIS A 7 -12.29 17.19 -1.14
N ARG A 8 -12.12 18.35 -0.49
CA ARG A 8 -11.17 19.40 -0.90
C ARG A 8 -9.93 19.36 -0.01
N MET A 9 -8.78 19.63 -0.62
CA MET A 9 -7.49 19.78 0.04
C MET A 9 -6.86 21.08 -0.44
N ASP A 10 -6.82 22.09 0.43
CA ASP A 10 -6.22 23.39 0.12
C ASP A 10 -4.77 23.41 0.61
N LEU A 11 -3.82 23.74 -0.28
CA LEU A 11 -2.39 23.75 0.01
C LEU A 11 -1.80 25.13 -0.26
N ARG A 12 -0.95 25.60 0.65
CA ARG A 12 -0.12 26.79 0.43
C ARG A 12 1.24 26.35 -0.09
N VAL A 13 1.71 27.01 -1.14
CA VAL A 13 3.01 26.75 -1.77
C VAL A 13 3.75 28.07 -1.98
N THR A 14 5.08 27.98 -1.96
CA THR A 14 5.94 29.08 -2.41
C THR A 14 5.91 29.20 -3.93
N GLU A 15 6.31 30.36 -4.46
CA GLU A 15 6.40 30.57 -5.92
C GLU A 15 7.31 29.53 -6.60
N ARG A 16 8.46 29.23 -5.96
CA ARG A 16 9.40 28.21 -6.45
C ARG A 16 8.74 26.83 -6.55
N GLN A 17 7.96 26.43 -5.55
CA GLN A 17 7.24 25.15 -5.55
C GLN A 17 6.15 25.15 -6.64
N ASN A 18 5.39 26.24 -6.77
CA ASN A 18 4.35 26.36 -7.80
C ASN A 18 4.91 26.20 -9.22
N LEU A 19 6.00 26.90 -9.54
CA LEU A 19 6.66 26.80 -10.85
C LEU A 19 7.18 25.38 -11.12
N LEU A 20 7.87 24.78 -10.14
CA LEU A 20 8.44 23.43 -10.27
C LEU A 20 7.35 22.39 -10.52
N ILE A 21 6.26 22.43 -9.73
CA ILE A 21 5.14 21.49 -9.86
C ILE A 21 4.46 21.64 -11.22
N ARG A 22 4.22 22.88 -11.68
CA ARG A 22 3.60 23.14 -12.98
C ARG A 22 4.44 22.61 -14.13
N GLN A 23 5.76 22.81 -14.07
CA GLN A 23 6.68 22.29 -15.08
C GLN A 23 6.65 20.76 -15.11
N ALA A 24 6.69 20.09 -13.95
CA ALA A 24 6.62 18.63 -13.88
C ALA A 24 5.28 18.06 -14.38
N ALA A 25 4.16 18.73 -14.06
CA ALA A 25 2.85 18.35 -14.55
C ALA A 25 2.76 18.48 -16.08
N ALA A 26 3.28 19.58 -16.65
CA ALA A 26 3.31 19.80 -18.09
C ALA A 26 4.16 18.75 -18.84
N LEU A 27 5.33 18.39 -18.29
CA LEU A 27 6.20 17.36 -18.87
C LEU A 27 5.57 15.96 -18.87
N THR A 28 4.62 15.70 -17.98
CA THR A 28 3.94 14.41 -17.85
C THR A 28 2.57 14.37 -18.52
N ASP A 29 2.19 15.45 -19.22
CA ASP A 29 0.87 15.65 -19.83
C ASP A 29 -0.29 15.46 -18.83
N ARG A 30 -0.10 15.98 -17.61
CA ARG A 30 -1.07 15.89 -16.52
C ARG A 30 -1.48 17.28 -16.05
N SER A 31 -2.71 17.37 -15.56
CA SER A 31 -3.11 18.55 -14.79
C SER A 31 -2.28 18.64 -13.49
N VAL A 32 -2.05 19.87 -13.00
CA VAL A 32 -1.36 20.10 -11.72
C VAL A 32 -2.01 19.32 -10.57
N SER A 33 -3.34 19.33 -10.51
CA SER A 33 -4.08 18.61 -9.47
C SER A 33 -3.88 17.11 -9.56
N ASP A 34 -3.87 16.53 -10.77
CA ASP A 34 -3.64 15.10 -10.96
C ASP A 34 -2.20 14.70 -10.60
N PHE A 35 -1.22 15.49 -11.03
CA PHE A 35 0.19 15.28 -10.72
C PHE A 35 0.44 15.31 -9.20
N VAL A 36 -0.08 16.33 -8.51
CA VAL A 36 0.07 16.48 -7.05
C VAL A 36 -0.64 15.34 -6.31
N LEU A 37 -1.89 15.04 -6.66
CA LEU A 37 -2.65 13.98 -5.98
C LEU A 37 -2.01 12.60 -6.17
N THR A 38 -1.56 12.29 -7.39
CA THR A 38 -0.87 11.01 -7.67
C THR A 38 0.42 10.90 -6.88
N SER A 39 1.25 11.97 -6.90
CA SER A 39 2.53 11.97 -6.21
C SER A 39 2.37 11.87 -4.69
N ALA A 40 1.45 12.65 -4.12
CA ALA A 40 1.16 12.62 -2.69
C ALA A 40 0.58 11.26 -2.24
N THR A 41 -0.29 10.66 -3.07
CA THR A 41 -0.86 9.34 -2.78
C THR A 41 0.22 8.25 -2.79
N LEU A 42 1.09 8.26 -3.80
CA LEU A 42 2.19 7.31 -3.88
C LEU A 42 3.12 7.42 -2.66
N GLU A 43 3.44 8.65 -2.25
CA GLU A 43 4.30 8.85 -1.09
C GLU A 43 3.63 8.48 0.22
N ALA A 44 2.32 8.77 0.38
CA ALA A 44 1.55 8.30 1.52
C ALA A 44 1.53 6.76 1.60
N GLN A 45 1.38 6.07 0.47
CA GLN A 45 1.44 4.60 0.41
C GLN A 45 2.81 4.07 0.83
N ARG A 46 3.90 4.70 0.39
CA ARG A 46 5.26 4.32 0.79
C ARG A 46 5.47 4.52 2.29
N ALA A 47 5.11 5.69 2.80
CA ALA A 47 5.22 6.00 4.22
C ALA A 47 4.42 5.01 5.09
N LEU A 48 3.23 4.60 4.65
CA LEU A 48 2.43 3.58 5.32
C LEU A 48 3.02 2.17 5.17
N ALA A 49 3.60 1.83 4.04
CA ALA A 49 4.25 0.53 3.83
C ALA A 49 5.54 0.38 4.65
N ASP A 50 6.26 1.48 4.86
CA ASP A 50 7.45 1.53 5.71
C ASP A 50 7.12 1.50 7.20
N GLN A 51 5.83 1.59 7.57
CA GLN A 51 5.39 1.52 8.95
C GLN A 51 5.69 0.13 9.55
N ARG A 52 6.60 0.11 10.53
CA ARG A 52 7.02 -1.11 11.25
C ARG A 52 6.21 -1.38 12.52
N VAL A 53 5.48 -0.39 13.01
CA VAL A 53 4.73 -0.48 14.27
C VAL A 53 3.27 -0.19 13.97
N PHE A 54 2.41 -1.17 14.22
CA PHE A 54 0.97 -1.06 14.08
C PHE A 54 0.35 -0.86 15.46
N PRO A 55 0.01 0.38 15.86
CA PRO A 55 -0.70 0.60 17.11
C PRO A 55 -2.10 -0.02 16.96
N VAL A 56 -2.43 -0.91 17.88
CA VAL A 56 -3.73 -1.59 17.96
C VAL A 56 -4.30 -1.42 19.36
N SER A 57 -5.62 -1.44 19.50
CA SER A 57 -6.25 -1.51 20.82
C SER A 57 -5.97 -2.87 21.47
N GLU A 58 -6.18 -2.97 22.78
CA GLU A 58 -6.05 -4.23 23.51
C GLU A 58 -6.98 -5.31 22.94
N ASP A 59 -8.23 -4.95 22.59
CA ASP A 59 -9.18 -5.86 21.94
C ASP A 59 -8.69 -6.37 20.58
N GLN A 60 -8.11 -5.47 19.77
CA GLN A 60 -7.54 -5.85 18.46
C GLN A 60 -6.33 -6.76 18.62
N PHE A 61 -5.51 -6.53 19.65
CA PHE A 61 -4.37 -7.38 19.96
C PHE A 61 -4.80 -8.76 20.45
N ALA A 62 -5.79 -8.84 21.35
CA ALA A 62 -6.35 -10.10 21.82
C ALA A 62 -6.94 -10.92 20.67
N HIS A 63 -7.71 -10.28 19.79
CA HIS A 63 -8.26 -10.94 18.61
C HIS A 63 -7.17 -11.43 17.63
N PHE A 64 -6.11 -10.63 17.44
CA PHE A 64 -4.96 -11.05 16.65
C PHE A 64 -4.29 -12.28 17.26
N GLN A 65 -4.09 -12.31 18.58
CA GLN A 65 -3.47 -13.42 19.28
C GLN A 65 -4.30 -14.70 19.16
N GLU A 66 -5.62 -14.62 19.29
CA GLU A 66 -6.53 -15.76 19.06
C GLU A 66 -6.37 -16.37 17.66
N ILE A 67 -6.17 -15.53 16.63
CA ILE A 67 -5.95 -15.98 15.25
C ILE A 67 -4.58 -16.66 15.12
N VAL A 68 -3.54 -16.09 15.75
CA VAL A 68 -2.17 -16.63 15.70
C VAL A 68 -2.06 -17.98 16.41
N ASP A 69 -2.73 -18.12 17.55
CA ASP A 69 -2.70 -19.36 18.35
C ASP A 69 -3.60 -20.46 17.78
N ARG A 70 -4.48 -20.13 16.82
CA ARG A 70 -5.35 -21.10 16.19
C ARG A 70 -4.51 -22.11 15.39
N PRO A 71 -4.77 -23.43 15.55
CA PRO A 71 -4.08 -24.44 14.74
C PRO A 71 -4.34 -24.20 13.24
N VAL A 72 -3.27 -24.34 12.46
CA VAL A 72 -3.33 -24.18 11.00
C VAL A 72 -4.35 -25.17 10.45
N THR A 73 -5.40 -24.63 9.85
CA THR A 73 -6.42 -25.45 9.18
C THR A 73 -5.94 -25.78 7.78
N ASP A 74 -6.39 -26.90 7.20
CA ASP A 74 -5.93 -27.26 5.85
C ASP A 74 -6.31 -26.20 4.80
N MET A 75 -5.31 -25.70 4.07
CA MET A 75 -5.46 -24.66 3.04
C MET A 75 -5.04 -25.21 1.66
N PRO A 76 -5.87 -26.02 0.99
CA PRO A 76 -5.49 -26.70 -0.26
C PRO A 76 -5.10 -25.76 -1.40
N LYS A 77 -5.74 -24.58 -1.48
CA LYS A 77 -5.38 -23.54 -2.46
C LYS A 77 -4.00 -22.95 -2.19
N LEU A 78 -3.66 -22.70 -0.92
CA LEU A 78 -2.35 -22.18 -0.52
C LEU A 78 -1.25 -23.21 -0.77
N ARG A 79 -1.50 -24.47 -0.44
CA ARG A 79 -0.58 -25.59 -0.74
C ARG A 79 -0.28 -25.70 -2.23
N LYS A 80 -1.32 -25.64 -3.07
CA LYS A 80 -1.18 -25.64 -4.54
C LYS A 80 -0.39 -24.43 -5.04
N LEU A 81 -0.60 -23.25 -4.45
CA LEU A 81 0.13 -22.03 -4.82
C LEU A 81 1.62 -22.15 -4.50
N LEU A 82 1.96 -22.62 -3.30
CA LEU A 82 3.36 -22.76 -2.84
C LEU A 82 4.13 -23.85 -3.62
N ASN A 83 3.43 -24.89 -4.08
CA ASN A 83 4.01 -25.95 -4.92
C ASN A 83 4.12 -25.60 -6.41
N ARG A 84 3.59 -24.45 -6.84
CA ARG A 84 3.70 -24.01 -8.24
C ARG A 84 5.12 -23.49 -8.51
N PRO A 85 5.70 -23.76 -9.69
CA PRO A 85 6.95 -23.13 -10.10
C PRO A 85 6.87 -21.61 -9.95
N SER A 86 7.77 -21.05 -9.14
CA SER A 86 7.85 -19.61 -8.94
C SER A 86 8.32 -18.94 -10.23
N PRO A 87 7.63 -17.89 -10.72
CA PRO A 87 8.12 -17.09 -11.84
C PRO A 87 9.42 -16.34 -11.51
N PHE A 88 9.84 -16.34 -10.23
CA PHE A 88 11.06 -15.70 -9.72
C PHE A 88 12.18 -16.72 -9.40
N GLY A 89 12.04 -17.98 -9.83
CA GLY A 89 13.11 -19.00 -9.77
C GLY A 89 13.43 -19.59 -8.39
N LYS A 90 12.90 -19.05 -7.29
CA LYS A 90 13.08 -19.61 -5.94
C LYS A 90 11.88 -20.45 -5.50
N HIS A 91 12.11 -21.73 -5.21
CA HIS A 91 11.15 -22.59 -4.50
C HIS A 91 11.22 -22.25 -3.01
N TYR A 92 10.16 -21.68 -2.45
CA TYR A 92 10.05 -21.50 -1.00
C TYR A 92 9.54 -22.81 -0.41
N ALA A 93 10.44 -23.66 0.09
CA ALA A 93 10.07 -24.78 0.94
C ALA A 93 9.61 -24.21 2.28
N ILE A 94 8.31 -23.93 2.41
CA ILE A 94 7.73 -23.68 3.74
C ILE A 94 7.70 -25.05 4.41
N GLY A 95 8.50 -25.20 5.46
CA GLY A 95 8.72 -26.48 6.14
C GLY A 95 7.42 -27.23 6.40
N SER A 96 7.43 -28.52 6.06
CA SER A 96 6.38 -29.47 6.38
C SER A 96 6.19 -29.54 7.89
N ALA A 97 4.99 -29.23 8.37
CA ALA A 97 4.46 -29.79 9.60
C ALA A 97 3.90 -31.19 9.30
#